data_AF-A0A429MKA2-F1
#
_entry.id   AF-A0A429MKA2-F1
#
_cell.length_a   1.000
_cell.length_b   1.000
_cell.length_c   1.000
_cell.angle_alpha   90.00
_cell.angle_beta   90.00
_cell.angle_gamma   90.00
#
_symmetry.space_group_name_H-M   'P 1'
#
loop_
_entity.id
_entity.type
_entity.pdbx_description
1 polymer ?
#
loop_
_entity_poly.entity_id
_entity_poly.type
_entity_poly.pdbx_seq_one_letter_code
_entity_poly.pdbx_strand_id
1 'polypeptide(L)'
;LKELLKAAYDPFFVPPWFSMSKQFKLKTKKIMGIGKSLADMPWGVIGPKAITYYVKQLDLKNNIQPIDIFYPVHYQCISQLCDPALTIDDITTSRTTCIHLYNEMLKGIKLEELDDRTIMSRLLKCDI
;
A
#
# COMPACT_ATOMS: atom_id res chain seq x y z
N LEU A 1 13.05 -9.08 -8.81
CA LEU A 1 12.21 -8.96 -10.04
C LEU A 1 11.78 -10.30 -10.63
N LYS A 2 12.70 -11.25 -10.87
CA LYS A 2 12.38 -12.56 -11.49
C LYS A 2 11.19 -13.31 -10.84
N GLU A 3 11.14 -13.37 -9.51
CA GLU A 3 10.05 -14.09 -8.80
C GLU A 3 8.68 -13.42 -8.96
N LEU A 4 8.63 -12.08 -8.99
CA LEU A 4 7.39 -11.35 -9.25
C LEU A 4 6.89 -11.59 -10.68
N LEU A 5 7.80 -11.61 -11.66
CA LEU A 5 7.44 -11.91 -13.05
C LEU A 5 6.92 -13.34 -13.20
N LYS A 6 7.55 -14.33 -12.55
CA LYS A 6 7.04 -15.71 -12.52
C LYS A 6 5.63 -15.77 -11.94
N ALA A 7 5.38 -15.07 -10.84
CA ALA A 7 4.05 -15.01 -10.22
C ALA A 7 3.01 -14.33 -11.12
N ALA A 8 3.39 -13.25 -11.83
CA ALA A 8 2.49 -12.51 -12.71
C ALA A 8 2.19 -13.25 -14.03
N TYR A 9 3.13 -14.06 -14.53
CA TYR A 9 2.98 -14.79 -15.79
C TYR A 9 2.44 -16.23 -15.62
N ASP A 10 2.25 -16.74 -14.41
CA ASP A 10 1.53 -18.00 -14.18
C ASP A 10 0.01 -17.73 -14.09
N PRO A 11 -0.79 -18.09 -15.11
CA PRO A 11 -2.23 -17.79 -15.14
C PRO A 11 -3.00 -18.41 -13.97
N PHE A 12 -2.46 -19.48 -13.39
CA PHE A 12 -3.02 -20.20 -12.25
C PHE A 12 -2.03 -20.21 -11.08
N PHE A 13 -1.38 -19.07 -10.83
CA PHE A 13 -0.45 -18.90 -9.74
C PHE A 13 -1.08 -19.29 -8.40
N VAL A 14 -0.34 -20.07 -7.59
CA VAL A 14 -0.74 -20.46 -6.25
C VAL A 14 0.11 -19.69 -5.24
N PRO A 15 -0.46 -18.71 -4.52
CA PRO A 15 0.33 -17.87 -3.63
C PRO A 15 0.94 -18.67 -2.45
N PRO A 16 2.26 -18.63 -2.25
CA PRO A 16 2.92 -19.41 -1.20
C PRO A 16 2.62 -18.90 0.22
N TRP A 17 2.16 -17.65 0.37
CA TRP A 17 1.73 -17.07 1.64
C TRP A 17 0.28 -17.41 2.02
N PHE A 18 -0.46 -18.14 1.17
CA PHE A 18 -1.76 -18.66 1.56
C PHE A 18 -1.62 -19.85 2.51
N SER A 19 -2.66 -20.11 3.31
CA SER A 19 -2.71 -21.31 4.15
C SER A 19 -2.60 -22.59 3.31
N MET A 20 -2.05 -23.65 3.89
CA MET A 20 -1.85 -24.94 3.20
C MET A 20 -3.14 -25.49 2.59
N SER A 21 -4.25 -25.43 3.32
CA SER A 21 -5.58 -25.84 2.82
C SER A 21 -6.01 -25.06 1.58
N LYS A 22 -5.79 -23.74 1.56
CA LYS A 22 -6.13 -22.90 0.41
C LYS A 22 -5.21 -23.17 -0.78
N GLN A 23 -3.92 -23.39 -0.54
CA GLN A 23 -2.98 -23.79 -1.59
C GLN A 23 -3.37 -25.13 -2.21
N PHE A 24 -3.72 -26.12 -1.39
CA PHE A 24 -4.17 -27.43 -1.86
C PHE A 24 -5.41 -27.29 -2.76
N LYS A 25 -6.44 -26.55 -2.30
CA LYS A 25 -7.65 -26.28 -3.09
C LYS A 25 -7.37 -25.60 -4.44
N LEU A 26 -6.39 -24.69 -4.50
CA LEU A 26 -6.02 -24.02 -5.76
C LEU A 26 -5.25 -24.96 -6.69
N LYS A 27 -4.33 -25.78 -6.15
CA LYS A 27 -3.58 -26.78 -6.91
C LYS A 27 -4.50 -27.86 -7.48
N THR A 28 -5.46 -28.37 -6.72
CA THR A 28 -6.43 -29.37 -7.21
C THR A 28 -7.29 -28.80 -8.34
N LYS A 29 -7.80 -27.57 -8.18
CA LYS A 29 -8.52 -26.87 -9.25
C LYS A 29 -7.69 -26.68 -10.52
N LYS A 30 -6.41 -26.34 -10.38
CA LYS A 30 -5.46 -26.23 -11.51
C LYS A 30 -5.30 -27.56 -12.25
N ILE A 31 -5.14 -28.66 -11.52
CA ILE A 31 -5.02 -30.01 -12.09
C ILE A 31 -6.31 -30.44 -12.83
N MET A 32 -7.48 -30.07 -12.29
CA MET A 32 -8.79 -30.36 -12.90
C MET A 32 -9.15 -29.44 -14.09
N GLY A 33 -8.25 -28.56 -14.54
CA GLY A 33 -8.50 -27.63 -15.64
C GLY A 33 -9.44 -26.46 -15.32
N ILE A 34 -9.89 -26.34 -14.07
CA ILE A 34 -10.77 -25.27 -13.56
C ILE A 34 -10.01 -24.33 -12.61
N GLY A 35 -8.74 -24.10 -12.93
CA GLY A 35 -7.85 -23.24 -12.16
C GLY A 35 -8.44 -21.83 -12.03
N LYS A 36 -8.19 -21.19 -10.89
CA LYS A 36 -8.62 -19.81 -10.67
C LYS A 36 -7.65 -18.86 -11.37
N SER A 37 -8.14 -18.02 -12.29
CA SER A 37 -7.32 -17.04 -12.99
C SER A 37 -6.77 -16.00 -12.01
N LEU A 38 -5.61 -15.44 -12.33
CA LEU A 38 -5.05 -14.28 -11.63
C LEU A 38 -6.03 -13.11 -11.52
N ALA A 39 -6.83 -12.86 -12.56
CA ALA A 39 -7.83 -11.78 -12.56
C ALA A 39 -8.92 -11.98 -11.49
N ASP A 40 -9.22 -13.23 -11.15
CA ASP A 40 -10.25 -13.56 -10.15
C ASP A 40 -9.68 -13.56 -8.72
N MET A 41 -8.36 -13.50 -8.56
CA MET A 41 -7.71 -13.58 -7.26
C MET A 41 -8.02 -12.34 -6.41
N PRO A 42 -8.02 -12.47 -5.06
CA PRO A 42 -8.20 -11.32 -4.18
C PRO A 42 -7.20 -10.20 -4.49
N TRP A 43 -7.62 -8.95 -4.26
CA TRP A 43 -6.77 -7.79 -4.48
C TRP A 43 -5.39 -7.93 -3.80
N GLY A 44 -4.38 -7.45 -4.52
CA GLY A 44 -2.99 -7.38 -4.09
C GLY A 44 -2.21 -8.70 -4.14
N VAL A 45 -2.77 -9.80 -4.65
CA VAL A 45 -2.07 -11.09 -4.74
C VAL A 45 -0.77 -11.00 -5.55
N ILE A 46 -0.78 -10.47 -6.77
CA ILE A 46 0.44 -10.27 -7.57
C ILE A 46 1.10 -8.89 -7.36
N GLY A 47 0.53 -8.08 -6.46
CA GLY A 47 1.02 -6.73 -6.14
C GLY A 47 1.65 -6.68 -4.75
N PRO A 48 1.12 -5.85 -3.82
CA PRO A 48 1.72 -5.65 -2.50
C PRO A 48 2.00 -6.94 -1.73
N LYS A 49 1.14 -7.96 -1.78
CA LYS A 49 1.34 -9.21 -1.02
C LYS A 49 2.51 -10.02 -1.57
N ALA A 50 2.64 -10.10 -2.90
CA ALA A 50 3.78 -10.74 -3.55
C ALA A 50 5.08 -10.00 -3.23
N ILE A 51 5.08 -8.67 -3.34
CA ILE A 51 6.25 -7.83 -3.04
C ILE A 51 6.71 -8.08 -1.60
N THR A 52 5.81 -7.97 -0.61
CA THR A 52 6.13 -8.21 0.80
C THR A 52 6.68 -9.62 1.03
N TYR A 53 6.08 -10.64 0.42
CA TYR A 53 6.55 -12.01 0.56
C TYR A 53 7.97 -12.19 0.01
N TYR A 54 8.23 -11.75 -1.23
CA TYR A 54 9.52 -11.96 -1.88
C TYR A 54 10.63 -11.08 -1.32
N VAL A 55 10.33 -9.88 -0.82
CA VAL A 55 11.31 -9.07 -0.08
C VAL A 55 11.79 -9.81 1.16
N LYS A 56 10.88 -10.47 1.91
CA LYS A 56 11.25 -11.29 3.07
C LYS A 56 11.99 -12.56 2.66
N GLN A 57 11.53 -13.26 1.62
CA GLN A 57 12.10 -14.53 1.18
C GLN A 57 13.51 -14.37 0.59
N LEU A 58 13.79 -13.26 -0.07
CA LEU A 58 15.09 -12.94 -0.68
C LEU A 58 16.01 -12.13 0.25
N ASP A 59 15.61 -11.92 1.51
CA ASP A 59 16.33 -11.13 2.52
C ASP A 59 16.69 -9.69 2.08
N LEU A 60 15.80 -9.04 1.33
CA LEU A 60 16.01 -7.69 0.79
C LEU A 60 15.57 -6.58 1.75
N LYS A 61 15.52 -6.86 3.06
CA LYS A 61 15.03 -5.90 4.05
C LYS A 61 15.90 -4.64 4.12
N ASN A 62 17.19 -4.78 3.87
CA ASN A 62 18.14 -3.66 3.88
C ASN A 62 17.92 -2.67 2.72
N ASN A 63 17.09 -3.02 1.73
CA ASN A 63 16.69 -2.13 0.64
C ASN A 63 15.40 -1.36 0.94
N ILE A 64 14.72 -1.65 2.06
CA ILE A 64 13.48 -0.99 2.44
C ILE A 64 13.81 0.35 3.11
N GLN A 65 13.18 1.40 2.62
CA GLN A 65 13.27 2.72 3.23
C GLN A 65 12.34 2.84 4.47
N PRO A 66 12.74 3.59 5.50
CA PRO A 66 11.86 3.97 6.61
C PRO A 66 10.55 4.60 6.13
N ILE A 67 9.46 4.35 6.86
CA ILE A 67 8.10 4.77 6.48
C ILE A 67 7.98 6.29 6.35
N ASP A 68 8.64 7.05 7.22
CA ASP A 68 8.58 8.51 7.30
C ASP A 68 9.18 9.24 6.08
N ILE A 69 9.93 8.54 5.23
CA ILE A 69 10.45 9.10 3.98
C ILE A 69 9.31 9.40 3.00
N PHE A 70 8.34 8.48 2.88
CA PHE A 70 7.26 8.58 1.88
C PHE A 70 5.85 8.64 2.47
N TYR A 71 5.68 8.15 3.69
CA TYR A 71 4.42 8.03 4.40
C TYR A 71 4.57 8.57 5.84
N PRO A 72 4.98 9.85 6.01
CA PRO A 72 5.13 10.47 7.32
C PRO A 72 3.82 10.48 8.14
N VAL A 73 2.68 10.55 7.44
CA VAL A 73 1.35 10.34 8.02
C VAL A 73 0.83 8.98 7.60
N HIS A 74 0.56 8.10 8.57
CA HIS A 74 -0.04 6.80 8.30
C HIS A 74 -1.50 6.95 7.83
N TYR A 75 -1.99 6.06 6.97
CA TYR A 75 -3.35 6.18 6.39
C TYR A 75 -4.48 6.24 7.45
N GLN A 76 -4.27 5.68 8.63
CA GLN A 76 -5.23 5.73 9.76
C GLN A 76 -5.19 7.05 10.53
N CYS A 77 -4.19 7.88 10.29
CA CYS A 77 -3.95 9.15 10.98
C CYS A 77 -4.21 10.35 10.06
N ILE A 78 -4.97 10.16 8.97
CA ILE A 78 -5.14 11.20 7.95
C ILE A 78 -5.79 12.49 8.47
N SER A 79 -6.52 12.39 9.60
CA SER A 79 -7.08 13.53 10.30
C SER A 79 -6.01 14.53 10.78
N GLN A 80 -4.76 14.11 10.98
CA GLN A 80 -3.66 15.01 11.32
C GLN A 80 -3.41 16.07 10.24
N LEU A 81 -3.66 15.74 8.96
CA LEU A 81 -3.55 16.72 7.88
C LEU A 81 -4.63 17.81 7.96
N CYS A 82 -5.73 17.54 8.67
CA CYS A 82 -6.88 18.43 8.82
C CYS A 82 -6.93 19.09 10.20
N ASP A 83 -5.92 18.90 11.04
CA ASP A 83 -5.85 19.48 12.37
C ASP A 83 -5.18 20.87 12.30
N PRO A 84 -5.88 21.96 12.63
CA PRO A 84 -5.29 23.31 12.58
C PRO A 84 -4.28 23.59 13.69
N ALA A 85 -4.16 22.69 14.69
CA ALA A 85 -3.15 22.79 15.73
C ALA A 85 -1.80 22.16 15.32
N LEU A 86 -1.77 21.39 14.22
CA LEU A 86 -0.57 20.76 13.71
C LEU A 86 0.04 21.54 12.55
N THR A 87 1.36 21.53 12.50
CA THR A 87 2.18 22.08 11.42
C THR A 87 2.86 20.97 10.63
N ILE A 88 3.46 21.34 9.49
CA ILE A 88 4.19 20.37 8.64
C ILE A 88 5.33 19.69 9.39
N ASP A 89 6.01 20.41 10.28
CA ASP A 89 7.14 19.91 11.06
C ASP A 89 6.71 18.91 12.15
N ASP A 90 5.46 19.00 12.62
CA ASP A 90 4.90 18.07 13.62
C ASP A 90 4.64 16.68 13.04
N ILE A 91 4.45 16.59 11.72
CA ILE A 91 4.09 15.33 11.05
C ILE A 91 5.21 14.78 10.18
N THR A 92 6.26 15.54 9.90
CA THR A 92 7.37 15.14 9.02
C THR A 92 8.68 14.96 9.78
N THR A 93 9.69 14.41 9.12
CA THR A 93 11.07 14.36 9.62
C THR A 93 12.00 15.00 8.61
N SER A 94 13.26 15.23 8.99
CA SER A 94 14.29 15.72 8.07
C SER A 94 14.57 14.80 6.86
N ARG A 95 14.02 13.57 6.87
CA ARG A 95 14.14 12.60 5.78
C ARG A 95 12.91 12.54 4.89
N THR A 96 11.81 13.18 5.29
CA THR A 96 10.56 13.15 4.54
C THR A 96 10.76 13.83 3.18
N THR A 97 10.41 13.13 2.11
CA THR A 97 10.48 13.65 0.74
C THR A 97 9.10 13.73 0.08
N CYS A 98 8.08 13.11 0.68
CA CYS A 98 6.75 13.04 0.13
C CYS A 98 5.70 12.86 1.24
N ILE A 99 4.51 13.41 1.04
CA ILE A 99 3.31 13.13 1.83
C ILE A 99 2.29 12.47 0.91
N HIS A 100 1.91 11.23 1.21
CA HIS A 100 0.90 10.52 0.45
C HIS A 100 -0.51 10.94 0.88
N LEU A 101 -1.27 11.52 -0.04
CA LEU A 101 -2.68 11.86 0.18
C LEU A 101 -3.54 10.64 -0.17
N TYR A 102 -3.91 9.87 0.84
CA TYR A 102 -4.69 8.64 0.67
C TYR A 102 -6.13 8.98 0.27
N ASN A 103 -6.39 9.14 -1.03
CA ASN A 103 -7.68 9.62 -1.56
C ASN A 103 -8.90 8.88 -0.98
N GLU A 104 -8.79 7.56 -0.77
CA GLU A 104 -9.86 6.76 -0.16
C GLU A 104 -10.18 7.19 1.28
N MET A 105 -9.16 7.52 2.07
CA MET A 105 -9.29 7.95 3.46
C MET A 105 -9.75 9.40 3.59
N LEU A 106 -9.57 10.20 2.54
CA LEU A 106 -10.05 11.57 2.47
C LEU A 106 -11.52 11.66 2.05
N LYS A 107 -12.13 10.55 1.60
CA LYS A 107 -13.55 10.53 1.27
C LYS A 107 -14.39 10.90 2.49
N GLY A 108 -15.26 11.90 2.32
CA GLY A 108 -16.12 12.42 3.39
C GLY A 108 -15.54 13.60 4.15
N ILE A 109 -14.26 13.95 3.93
CA ILE A 109 -13.70 15.23 4.39
C ILE A 109 -14.08 16.29 3.36
N LYS A 110 -14.73 17.36 3.82
CA LYS A 110 -15.07 18.50 2.99
C LYS A 110 -13.88 19.45 2.91
N LEU A 111 -13.05 19.24 1.89
CA LEU A 111 -11.78 19.94 1.72
C LEU A 111 -11.95 21.45 1.58
N GLU A 112 -13.08 21.90 1.03
CA GLU A 112 -13.41 23.31 0.82
C GLU A 112 -13.84 24.03 2.11
N GLU A 113 -14.23 23.27 3.14
CA GLU A 113 -14.66 23.79 4.46
C GLU A 113 -13.53 23.71 5.50
N LEU A 114 -12.33 23.25 5.12
CA LEU A 114 -11.19 23.15 6.03
C LEU A 114 -10.66 24.53 6.42
N ASP A 115 -10.28 24.65 7.70
CA ASP A 115 -9.56 25.83 8.20
C ASP A 115 -8.26 26.03 7.43
N ASP A 116 -7.98 27.28 7.05
CA ASP A 116 -6.83 27.66 6.23
C ASP A 116 -5.47 27.36 6.89
N ARG A 117 -5.45 27.18 8.21
CA ARG A 117 -4.24 26.80 8.97
C ARG A 117 -3.91 25.32 8.86
N THR A 118 -4.86 24.47 8.43
CA THR A 118 -4.61 23.03 8.29
C THR A 118 -3.58 22.75 7.21
N ILE A 119 -2.77 21.73 7.43
CA ILE A 119 -1.73 21.30 6.49
C ILE A 119 -2.35 20.95 5.13
N MET A 120 -3.51 20.30 5.11
CA MET A 120 -4.24 19.94 3.90
C MET A 120 -4.68 21.18 3.09
N SER A 121 -5.27 22.19 3.74
CA SER A 121 -5.69 23.41 3.03
C SER A 121 -4.49 24.12 2.38
N ARG A 122 -3.37 24.21 3.11
CA ARG A 122 -2.11 24.79 2.62
C ARG A 122 -1.50 24.00 1.46
N LEU A 123 -1.49 22.66 1.54
CA LEU A 123 -1.05 21.76 0.46
C LEU A 123 -1.86 21.99 -0.83
N LEU A 124 -3.19 22.08 -0.72
CA LEU A 124 -4.08 22.28 -1.88
C LEU A 124 -3.92 23.65 -2.53
N LYS A 125 -3.53 24.67 -1.74
CA LYS A 125 -3.26 26.03 -2.20
C LYS A 125 -1.82 26.24 -2.69
N CYS A 126 -0.96 25.23 -2.57
CA CYS A 126 0.49 25.34 -2.80
C CYS A 126 1.16 26.43 -1.94
N ASP A 127 0.72 26.56 -0.68
CA ASP A 127 1.16 27.59 0.29
C ASP A 127 1.86 26.94 1.51
N ILE A 128 2.96 26.24 1.24
CA ILE A 128 3.70 25.42 2.23
C ILE A 128 5.00 26.10 2.62
#